data_AF-A0A961BIR2-F1
#
_entry.id   AF-A0A961BIR2-F1
#
_cell.length_a   1.000
_cell.length_b   1.000
_cell.length_c   1.000
_cell.angle_alpha   90.00
_cell.angle_beta   90.00
_cell.angle_gamma   90.00
#
_symmetry.space_group_name_H-M   'P 1'
#
loop_
_entity.id
_entity.type
_entity.pdbx_description
1 polymer ?
#
loop_
_entity_poly.entity_id
_entity_poly.type
_entity_poly.pdbx_seq_one_letter_code
_entity_poly.pdbx_strand_id
1 'polypeptide(L)'
;MRIPAVFLLLCASLSVCATEVPPHIARGHLLAAFCSASPDTNPKQVTAIYREIIPVAAPPGSYTTVAFRGGYVGLAGNTDSTGGDTINFSIWGKDAVEAEPANKQHGTIKTRQFTHEGTGWAGRLAYPWKIGTRYQIFVHVKHEKGQTLFSAWFGSAEKHEWLLAGRTRKSGTHFLGHAGGFLEHAGTKDMQLVRSTGYGPAWVHDGRHWLPCTHAEASVKDPENARFFERDNVVYLELGLGRKSEQGSKRTYPLKAPAAGPPHLPEEVTQRK
;
A
#
# COMPACT_ATOMS: atom_id res chain seq x y z
N MET A 1 68.18 -31.63 -8.27
CA MET A 1 67.37 -31.93 -7.07
C MET A 1 66.44 -30.73 -6.84
N ARG A 2 65.15 -30.83 -7.22
CA ARG A 2 64.17 -29.74 -7.16
C ARG A 2 63.22 -30.00 -5.99
N ILE A 3 63.04 -29.00 -5.12
CA ILE A 3 62.05 -29.01 -4.03
C ILE A 3 60.82 -28.23 -4.53
N PRO A 4 59.58 -28.75 -4.46
CA PRO A 4 58.41 -27.97 -4.83
C PRO A 4 57.96 -27.13 -3.63
N ALA A 5 57.73 -25.83 -3.86
CA ALA A 5 57.08 -24.96 -2.89
C ALA A 5 55.57 -25.25 -2.90
N VAL A 6 55.04 -25.73 -1.77
CA VAL A 6 53.60 -25.88 -1.55
C VAL A 6 53.04 -24.51 -1.18
N PHE A 7 52.29 -23.90 -2.09
CA PHE A 7 51.50 -22.71 -1.78
C PHE A 7 50.23 -23.14 -1.05
N LEU A 8 50.17 -22.88 0.26
CA LEU A 8 48.95 -23.02 1.05
C LEU A 8 48.03 -21.84 0.70
N LEU A 9 46.98 -22.09 -0.10
CA LEU A 9 45.91 -21.12 -0.28
C LEU A 9 45.07 -21.08 1.01
N LEU A 10 45.21 -20.00 1.78
CA LEU A 10 44.36 -19.72 2.93
C LEU A 10 43.01 -19.20 2.40
N CYS A 11 42.03 -20.08 2.22
CA CYS A 11 40.65 -19.67 1.98
C CYS A 11 40.10 -19.03 3.26
N ALA A 12 40.14 -17.70 3.34
CA ALA A 12 39.39 -16.96 4.34
C ALA A 12 37.90 -17.07 4.00
N SER A 13 37.18 -17.97 4.70
CA SER A 13 35.73 -17.96 4.72
C SER A 13 35.28 -16.68 5.42
N LEU A 14 34.77 -15.72 4.64
CA LEU A 14 33.97 -14.62 5.18
C LEU A 14 32.71 -15.25 5.77
N SER A 15 32.76 -15.54 7.06
CA SER A 15 31.57 -15.88 7.84
C SER A 15 30.71 -14.62 7.85
N VAL A 16 29.69 -14.58 7.01
CA VAL A 16 28.63 -13.58 7.12
C VAL A 16 28.00 -13.82 8.48
N CYS A 17 28.36 -13.01 9.48
CA CYS A 17 27.62 -12.96 10.73
C CYS A 17 26.17 -12.64 10.36
N ALA A 18 25.30 -13.66 10.41
CA ALA A 18 23.88 -13.44 10.33
C ALA A 18 23.53 -12.51 11.49
N THR A 19 23.18 -11.26 11.18
CA THR A 19 22.68 -10.31 12.18
C THR A 19 21.50 -10.97 12.86
N GLU A 20 21.63 -11.32 14.14
CA GLU A 20 20.53 -11.89 14.92
C GLU A 20 19.36 -10.91 14.90
N VAL A 21 18.19 -11.41 14.49
CA VAL A 21 16.95 -10.63 14.49
C VAL A 21 16.56 -10.38 15.95
N PRO A 22 16.47 -9.11 16.41
CA PRO A 22 16.11 -8.81 17.78
C PRO A 22 14.77 -9.46 18.20
N PRO A 23 14.63 -9.98 19.43
CA PRO A 23 13.42 -10.69 19.85
C PRO A 23 12.12 -9.89 19.73
N HIS A 24 12.16 -8.56 19.87
CA HIS A 24 10.97 -7.72 19.69
C HIS A 24 10.53 -7.63 18.22
N ILE A 25 11.47 -7.73 17.29
CA ILE A 25 11.21 -7.80 15.85
C ILE A 25 10.58 -9.15 15.52
N ALA A 26 11.14 -10.25 16.03
CA ALA A 26 10.57 -11.59 15.86
C ALA A 26 9.12 -11.71 16.41
N ARG A 27 8.74 -10.84 17.37
CA ARG A 27 7.37 -10.73 17.93
C ARG A 27 6.45 -9.75 17.16
N GLY A 28 6.89 -9.23 16.02
CA GLY A 28 6.04 -8.42 15.13
C GLY A 28 6.07 -6.91 15.38
N HIS A 29 7.12 -6.36 16.00
CA HIS A 29 7.24 -4.90 16.16
C HIS A 29 7.62 -4.17 14.85
N LEU A 30 8.07 -4.91 13.83
CA LEU A 30 8.36 -4.42 12.47
C LEU A 30 7.26 -4.73 11.45
N LEU A 31 6.06 -5.09 11.90
CA LEU A 31 5.02 -5.58 10.98
C LEU A 31 4.52 -4.50 10.02
N ALA A 32 4.38 -3.24 10.45
CA ALA A 32 3.84 -2.21 9.56
C ALA A 32 4.35 -0.79 9.84
N ALA A 33 4.43 -0.01 8.76
CA ALA A 33 4.53 1.45 8.75
C ALA A 33 3.30 2.04 8.05
N PHE A 34 2.91 3.25 8.44
CA PHE A 34 1.70 3.89 7.95
C PHE A 34 2.01 5.25 7.35
N CYS A 35 1.30 5.60 6.28
CA CYS A 35 1.30 6.95 5.72
C CYS A 35 -0.13 7.35 5.37
N SER A 36 -0.66 8.38 6.01
CA SER A 36 -1.93 9.01 5.63
C SER A 36 -1.68 10.32 4.90
N ALA A 37 -2.62 10.73 4.06
CA ALA A 37 -2.63 12.01 3.38
C ALA A 37 -3.98 12.71 3.60
N SER A 38 -3.94 14.01 3.87
CA SER A 38 -5.14 14.82 4.15
C SER A 38 -5.06 16.20 3.49
N PRO A 39 -6.20 16.79 3.09
CA PRO A 39 -6.27 18.20 2.73
C PRO A 39 -6.16 19.09 3.99
N ASP A 40 -6.12 20.40 3.79
CA ASP A 40 -6.13 21.40 4.88
C ASP A 40 -7.43 21.37 5.68
N THR A 41 -8.52 20.91 5.06
CA THR A 41 -9.82 20.73 5.69
C THR A 41 -9.99 19.29 6.20
N ASN A 42 -11.00 19.06 7.03
CA ASN A 42 -11.28 17.73 7.59
C ASN A 42 -12.65 17.20 7.08
N PRO A 43 -12.74 16.79 5.80
CA PRO A 43 -14.00 16.35 5.22
C PRO A 43 -14.51 15.10 5.92
N LYS A 44 -15.75 15.15 6.42
CA LYS A 44 -16.36 14.02 7.17
C LYS A 44 -17.05 13.01 6.27
N GLN A 45 -17.36 13.39 5.03
CA GLN A 45 -18.20 12.61 4.12
C GLN A 45 -17.48 12.29 2.81
N VAL A 46 -16.23 11.82 2.90
CA VAL A 46 -15.43 11.50 1.72
C VAL A 46 -16.08 10.40 0.88
N THR A 47 -16.35 10.71 -0.39
CA THR A 47 -16.97 9.81 -1.37
C THR A 47 -15.98 9.17 -2.31
N ALA A 48 -14.82 9.79 -2.54
CA ALA A 48 -13.80 9.19 -3.39
C ALA A 48 -12.39 9.51 -2.88
N ILE A 49 -11.45 8.63 -3.17
CA ILE A 49 -10.03 8.77 -2.87
C ILE A 49 -9.27 8.41 -4.14
N TYR A 50 -8.33 9.27 -4.54
CA TYR A 50 -7.26 8.93 -5.47
C TYR A 50 -5.94 8.97 -4.72
N ARG A 51 -5.06 7.99 -4.93
CA ARG A 51 -3.69 8.03 -4.39
C ARG A 51 -2.73 7.21 -5.22
N GLU A 52 -1.48 7.68 -5.29
CA GLU A 52 -0.38 6.95 -5.92
C GLU A 52 0.53 6.25 -4.91
N ILE A 53 1.10 5.12 -5.33
CA ILE A 53 2.13 4.37 -4.59
C ILE A 53 3.27 3.96 -5.51
N ILE A 54 4.48 3.81 -4.95
CA ILE A 54 5.70 3.44 -5.66
C ILE A 54 6.41 2.36 -4.86
N PRO A 55 6.24 1.06 -5.15
CA PRO A 55 7.04 0.02 -4.51
C PRO A 55 8.52 0.20 -4.89
N VAL A 56 9.41 0.36 -3.91
CA VAL A 56 10.84 0.61 -4.15
C VAL A 56 11.67 -0.64 -3.87
N ALA A 57 11.38 -1.31 -2.75
CA ALA A 57 12.00 -2.59 -2.38
C ALA A 57 10.90 -3.50 -1.85
N ALA A 58 10.71 -4.66 -2.48
CA ALA A 58 9.61 -5.55 -2.16
C ALA A 58 10.08 -7.03 -2.11
N PRO A 59 10.92 -7.41 -1.13
CA PRO A 59 11.22 -8.82 -0.86
C PRO A 59 9.93 -9.62 -0.57
N PRO A 60 9.99 -10.96 -0.62
CA PRO A 60 8.85 -11.81 -0.30
C PRO A 60 8.12 -11.42 0.99
N GLY A 61 6.80 -11.45 0.95
CA GLY A 61 5.94 -11.01 2.05
C GLY A 61 5.79 -9.49 2.20
N SER A 62 6.24 -8.68 1.24
CA SER A 62 5.91 -7.24 1.23
C SER A 62 4.44 -7.03 0.86
N TYR A 63 3.78 -6.09 1.54
CA TYR A 63 2.42 -5.68 1.20
C TYR A 63 2.29 -4.16 1.28
N THR A 64 2.12 -3.51 0.12
CA THR A 64 1.95 -2.05 0.02
C THR A 64 0.51 -1.72 -0.32
N THR A 65 -0.14 -0.87 0.45
CA THR A 65 -1.57 -0.55 0.25
C THR A 65 -1.86 0.94 0.19
N VAL A 66 -2.96 1.26 -0.48
CA VAL A 66 -3.79 2.43 -0.19
C VAL A 66 -4.96 1.94 0.67
N ALA A 67 -5.10 2.52 1.85
CA ALA A 67 -6.11 2.16 2.84
C ALA A 67 -7.13 3.28 3.01
N PHE A 68 -8.34 2.89 3.41
CA PHE A 68 -9.44 3.82 3.65
C PHE A 68 -10.36 3.24 4.72
N ARG A 69 -11.28 4.05 5.22
CA ARG A 69 -12.31 3.56 6.14
C ARG A 69 -13.15 2.49 5.44
N GLY A 70 -13.02 1.27 5.93
CA GLY A 70 -13.77 0.13 5.41
C GLY A 70 -12.99 -0.75 4.44
N GLY A 71 -11.69 -0.52 4.19
CA GLY A 71 -10.94 -1.42 3.33
C GLY A 71 -9.57 -0.94 2.90
N TYR A 72 -8.99 -1.67 1.94
CA TYR A 72 -7.73 -1.35 1.30
C TYR A 72 -7.63 -1.98 -0.10
N VAL A 73 -6.73 -1.44 -0.91
CA VAL A 73 -6.26 -2.00 -2.19
C VAL A 73 -4.75 -1.96 -2.17
N GLY A 74 -4.07 -3.02 -2.60
CA GLY A 74 -2.61 -3.05 -2.53
C GLY A 74 -1.91 -4.10 -3.38
N LEU A 75 -0.60 -3.92 -3.50
CA LEU A 75 0.34 -4.72 -4.27
C LEU A 75 0.92 -5.83 -3.40
N ALA A 76 0.86 -7.08 -3.87
CA ALA A 76 1.31 -8.28 -3.17
C ALA A 76 1.93 -9.31 -4.13
N GLY A 77 2.25 -10.50 -3.64
CA GLY A 77 2.71 -11.61 -4.50
C GLY A 77 4.18 -11.49 -4.91
N ASN A 78 5.01 -10.91 -4.04
CA ASN A 78 6.45 -10.82 -4.24
C ASN A 78 7.12 -12.18 -4.05
N THR A 79 7.91 -12.60 -5.05
CA THR A 79 8.65 -13.87 -5.01
C THR A 79 10.14 -13.71 -5.23
N ASP A 80 10.58 -12.74 -6.06
CA ASP A 80 11.99 -12.57 -6.46
C ASP A 80 12.57 -11.18 -6.18
N SER A 81 11.86 -10.33 -5.42
CA SER A 81 12.23 -8.94 -5.10
C SER A 81 12.28 -7.95 -6.28
N THR A 82 11.91 -8.35 -7.50
CA THR A 82 11.84 -7.45 -8.67
C THR A 82 10.45 -6.84 -8.88
N GLY A 83 9.45 -7.42 -8.23
CA GLY A 83 8.05 -7.05 -8.38
C GLY A 83 7.14 -8.08 -7.73
N GLY A 84 5.89 -8.12 -8.15
CA GLY A 84 4.93 -9.12 -7.71
C GLY A 84 3.88 -9.40 -8.78
N ASP A 85 3.12 -10.47 -8.55
CA ASP A 85 2.18 -11.00 -9.54
C ASP A 85 0.72 -10.79 -9.15
N THR A 86 0.45 -10.16 -8.01
CA THR A 86 -0.91 -9.96 -7.53
C THR A 86 -1.20 -8.59 -6.97
N ILE A 87 -2.46 -8.20 -7.07
CA ILE A 87 -3.04 -7.19 -6.20
C ILE A 87 -4.12 -7.80 -5.32
N ASN A 88 -4.28 -7.24 -4.13
CA ASN A 88 -5.34 -7.59 -3.20
C ASN A 88 -6.26 -6.38 -3.00
N PHE A 89 -7.55 -6.64 -2.87
CA PHE A 89 -8.50 -5.65 -2.35
C PHE A 89 -9.35 -6.27 -1.25
N SER A 90 -9.81 -5.45 -0.32
CA SER A 90 -10.70 -5.89 0.75
C SER A 90 -11.65 -4.78 1.15
N ILE A 91 -12.92 -5.14 1.34
CA ILE A 91 -13.98 -4.28 1.86
C ILE A 91 -14.56 -4.95 3.11
N TRP A 92 -14.38 -4.33 4.26
CA TRP A 92 -14.88 -4.81 5.55
C TRP A 92 -16.38 -4.63 5.69
N GLY A 93 -17.05 -5.62 6.29
CA GLY A 93 -18.47 -5.65 6.61
C GLY A 93 -19.06 -7.05 6.43
N LYS A 94 -19.77 -7.57 7.44
CA LYS A 94 -20.44 -8.89 7.36
C LYS A 94 -21.45 -9.01 6.22
N ASP A 95 -22.01 -7.87 5.81
CA ASP A 95 -22.99 -7.69 4.75
C ASP A 95 -22.36 -7.30 3.41
N ALA A 96 -21.02 -7.26 3.34
CA ALA A 96 -20.30 -7.00 2.11
C ALA A 96 -20.46 -8.17 1.14
N VAL A 97 -20.99 -7.88 -0.04
CA VAL A 97 -21.23 -8.85 -1.11
C VAL A 97 -20.69 -8.33 -2.43
N GLU A 98 -20.18 -9.22 -3.28
CA GLU A 98 -19.80 -8.87 -4.65
C GLU A 98 -21.02 -8.32 -5.40
N ALA A 99 -20.84 -7.16 -6.03
CA ALA A 99 -21.81 -6.57 -6.93
C ALA A 99 -21.36 -6.70 -8.38
N GLU A 100 -20.04 -6.57 -8.62
CA GLU A 100 -19.42 -6.77 -9.92
C GLU A 100 -18.02 -7.35 -9.71
N PRO A 101 -17.65 -8.41 -10.46
CA PRO A 101 -16.33 -8.99 -10.36
C PRO A 101 -15.25 -8.07 -10.94
N ALA A 102 -14.00 -8.39 -10.63
CA ALA A 102 -12.84 -7.74 -11.21
C ALA A 102 -12.79 -7.84 -12.75
N ASN A 103 -12.08 -6.91 -13.37
CA ASN A 103 -11.66 -7.03 -14.77
C ASN A 103 -10.76 -8.28 -14.93
N LYS A 104 -11.05 -9.09 -15.96
CA LYS A 104 -10.38 -10.37 -16.22
C LYS A 104 -9.13 -10.26 -17.11
N GLN A 105 -8.69 -9.07 -17.52
CA GLN A 105 -7.57 -8.86 -18.45
C GLN A 105 -6.30 -9.63 -18.06
N HIS A 106 -5.95 -9.64 -16.77
CA HIS A 106 -4.80 -10.39 -16.27
C HIS A 106 -5.19 -11.69 -15.54
N GLY A 107 -6.49 -11.91 -15.31
CA GLY A 107 -7.04 -13.05 -14.60
C GLY A 107 -7.40 -12.76 -13.14
N THR A 108 -8.39 -13.51 -12.64
CA THR A 108 -8.83 -13.50 -11.24
C THR A 108 -8.33 -14.77 -10.56
N ILE A 109 -7.58 -14.63 -9.47
CA ILE A 109 -7.07 -15.79 -8.72
C ILE A 109 -8.13 -16.28 -7.74
N LYS A 110 -8.66 -15.39 -6.90
CA LYS A 110 -9.69 -15.74 -5.92
C LYS A 110 -10.48 -14.53 -5.45
N THR A 111 -11.80 -14.62 -5.39
CA THR A 111 -12.67 -13.73 -4.61
C THR A 111 -13.38 -14.54 -3.54
N ARG A 112 -13.55 -13.98 -2.34
CA ARG A 112 -14.21 -14.67 -1.20
C ARG A 112 -14.68 -13.71 -0.13
N GLN A 113 -15.61 -14.17 0.70
CA GLN A 113 -15.77 -13.63 2.05
C GLN A 113 -14.57 -14.03 2.93
N PHE A 114 -14.19 -13.16 3.87
CA PHE A 114 -13.21 -13.46 4.90
C PHE A 114 -13.81 -13.32 6.30
N THR A 115 -13.25 -14.06 7.27
CA THR A 115 -13.73 -14.12 8.66
C THR A 115 -12.60 -14.10 9.71
N HIS A 116 -11.33 -14.09 9.29
CA HIS A 116 -10.17 -14.26 10.18
C HIS A 116 -9.76 -12.97 10.91
N GLU A 117 -9.74 -11.83 10.20
CA GLU A 117 -9.33 -10.51 10.72
C GLU A 117 -10.53 -9.55 10.75
N GLY A 118 -11.68 -10.07 11.15
CA GLY A 118 -13.00 -9.46 10.93
C GLY A 118 -13.72 -10.09 9.76
N THR A 119 -14.81 -9.47 9.31
CA THR A 119 -15.65 -9.97 8.21
C THR A 119 -15.69 -9.01 7.04
N GLY A 120 -15.76 -9.52 5.81
CA GLY A 120 -15.81 -8.69 4.61
C GLY A 120 -15.71 -9.48 3.31
N TRP A 121 -15.59 -8.75 2.20
CA TRP A 121 -15.33 -9.29 0.87
C TRP A 121 -13.90 -8.95 0.44
N ALA A 122 -13.17 -9.92 -0.09
CA ALA A 122 -11.81 -9.73 -0.57
C ALA A 122 -11.60 -10.39 -1.93
N GLY A 123 -10.71 -9.81 -2.72
CA GLY A 123 -10.23 -10.42 -3.95
C GLY A 123 -8.70 -10.35 -4.05
N ARG A 124 -8.15 -11.40 -4.65
CA ARG A 124 -6.76 -11.51 -5.09
C ARG A 124 -6.78 -11.69 -6.60
N LEU A 125 -6.18 -10.75 -7.31
CA LEU A 125 -6.18 -10.69 -8.77
C LEU A 125 -4.76 -10.79 -9.29
N ALA A 126 -4.59 -11.40 -10.45
CA ALA A 126 -3.30 -11.41 -11.11
C ALA A 126 -3.01 -10.03 -11.69
N TYR A 127 -1.81 -9.51 -11.45
CA TYR A 127 -1.31 -8.29 -12.08
C TYR A 127 0.21 -8.22 -11.94
N PRO A 128 0.97 -8.18 -13.04
CA PRO A 128 2.43 -8.26 -13.03
C PRO A 128 3.07 -6.89 -12.74
N TRP A 129 3.01 -6.45 -11.49
CA TRP A 129 3.60 -5.19 -11.08
C TRP A 129 5.11 -5.30 -10.84
N LYS A 130 5.82 -4.18 -10.94
CA LYS A 130 7.29 -4.09 -10.81
C LYS A 130 7.67 -3.00 -9.83
N ILE A 131 8.81 -3.18 -9.16
CA ILE A 131 9.40 -2.10 -8.36
C ILE A 131 9.79 -0.90 -9.24
N GLY A 132 9.83 0.28 -8.65
CA GLY A 132 10.13 1.54 -9.32
C GLY A 132 8.98 2.08 -10.19
N THR A 133 7.94 1.29 -10.47
CA THR A 133 6.79 1.73 -11.26
C THR A 133 5.80 2.50 -10.38
N ARG A 134 5.28 3.62 -10.89
CA ARG A 134 4.21 4.36 -10.21
C ARG A 134 2.84 3.75 -10.50
N TYR A 135 2.13 3.38 -9.43
CA TYR A 135 0.77 2.85 -9.49
C TYR A 135 -0.23 3.85 -8.93
N GLN A 136 -1.42 3.85 -9.52
CA GLN A 136 -2.55 4.68 -9.11
C GLN A 136 -3.69 3.80 -8.60
N ILE A 137 -4.33 4.27 -7.53
CA ILE A 137 -5.48 3.62 -6.91
C ILE A 137 -6.58 4.66 -6.81
N PHE A 138 -7.78 4.25 -7.21
CA PHE A 138 -8.98 5.05 -7.09
C PHE A 138 -10.07 4.24 -6.41
N VAL A 139 -10.65 4.80 -5.35
CA VAL A 139 -11.72 4.19 -4.57
C VAL A 139 -12.89 5.15 -4.53
N HIS A 140 -14.09 4.66 -4.79
CA HIS A 140 -15.29 5.49 -4.86
C HIS A 140 -16.45 4.79 -4.16
N VAL A 141 -17.25 5.54 -3.41
CA VAL A 141 -18.51 5.10 -2.83
C VAL A 141 -19.68 5.82 -3.46
N LYS A 142 -20.64 5.04 -3.95
CA LYS A 142 -21.93 5.55 -4.45
C LYS A 142 -23.07 5.08 -3.54
N HIS A 143 -23.89 6.02 -3.11
CA HIS A 143 -25.06 5.73 -2.27
C HIS A 143 -26.31 5.55 -3.13
N GLU A 144 -26.91 4.37 -3.09
CA GLU A 144 -28.10 4.03 -3.87
C GLU A 144 -29.04 3.14 -3.07
N LYS A 145 -30.33 3.49 -3.01
CA LYS A 145 -31.40 2.65 -2.44
C LYS A 145 -31.07 2.11 -1.04
N GLY A 146 -30.53 2.96 -0.16
CA GLY A 146 -30.17 2.58 1.21
C GLY A 146 -28.94 1.69 1.32
N GLN A 147 -28.14 1.59 0.27
CA GLN A 147 -26.90 0.82 0.20
C GLN A 147 -25.74 1.71 -0.26
N THR A 148 -24.52 1.25 0.01
CA THR A 148 -23.29 1.83 -0.51
C THR A 148 -22.61 0.82 -1.44
N LEU A 149 -22.34 1.25 -2.67
CA LEU A 149 -21.52 0.54 -3.64
C LEU A 149 -20.09 1.07 -3.54
N PHE A 150 -19.15 0.21 -3.18
CA PHE A 150 -17.72 0.47 -3.19
C PHE A 150 -17.14 0.02 -4.53
N SER A 151 -16.50 0.92 -5.26
CA SER A 151 -15.68 0.62 -6.44
C SER A 151 -14.21 0.74 -6.05
N ALA A 152 -13.40 -0.25 -6.41
CA ALA A 152 -11.94 -0.19 -6.26
C ALA A 152 -11.27 -0.37 -7.63
N TRP A 153 -10.41 0.57 -7.98
CA TRP A 153 -9.68 0.61 -9.24
C TRP A 153 -8.19 0.74 -8.99
N PHE A 154 -7.39 0.13 -9.87
CA PHE A 154 -5.94 0.20 -9.78
C PHE A 154 -5.30 0.13 -11.18
N GLY A 155 -4.08 0.61 -11.33
CA GLY A 155 -3.31 0.42 -12.56
C GLY A 155 -2.02 1.22 -12.57
N SER A 156 -1.26 1.11 -13.66
CA SER A 156 -0.05 1.91 -13.87
C SER A 156 -0.41 3.37 -14.14
N ALA A 157 0.12 4.29 -13.32
CA ALA A 157 -0.07 5.72 -13.50
C ALA A 157 0.63 6.21 -14.77
N GLU A 158 1.85 5.71 -15.02
CA GLU A 158 2.67 6.06 -16.20
C GLU A 158 2.00 5.67 -17.52
N LYS A 159 1.24 4.57 -17.53
CA LYS A 159 0.51 4.09 -18.72
C LYS A 159 -0.94 4.60 -18.77
N HIS A 160 -1.37 5.40 -17.79
CA HIS A 160 -2.77 5.78 -17.61
C HIS A 160 -3.74 4.58 -17.63
N GLU A 161 -3.30 3.46 -17.07
CA GLU A 161 -4.06 2.22 -17.03
C GLU A 161 -5.02 2.22 -15.86
N TRP A 162 -6.22 1.65 -16.09
CA TRP A 162 -7.20 1.38 -15.06
C TRP A 162 -7.80 -0.01 -15.22
N LEU A 163 -7.78 -0.78 -14.14
CA LEU A 163 -8.43 -2.07 -13.99
C LEU A 163 -9.36 -2.03 -12.79
N LEU A 164 -10.60 -2.47 -13.00
CA LEU A 164 -11.54 -2.67 -11.91
C LEU A 164 -11.04 -3.84 -11.05
N ALA A 165 -10.68 -3.57 -9.80
CA ALA A 165 -10.39 -4.61 -8.83
C ALA A 165 -11.68 -5.30 -8.36
N GLY A 166 -12.79 -4.57 -8.31
CA GLY A 166 -14.12 -5.12 -8.07
C GLY A 166 -15.08 -4.07 -7.53
N ARG A 167 -16.38 -4.41 -7.55
CA ARG A 167 -17.41 -3.65 -6.84
C ARG A 167 -18.05 -4.48 -5.75
N THR A 168 -18.17 -3.90 -4.56
CA THR A 168 -18.77 -4.54 -3.39
C THR A 168 -19.91 -3.69 -2.86
N ARG A 169 -21.02 -4.31 -2.53
CA ARG A 169 -22.21 -3.64 -1.98
C ARG A 169 -22.32 -3.91 -0.48
N LYS A 170 -22.69 -2.88 0.27
CA LYS A 170 -23.01 -2.93 1.70
C LYS A 170 -24.30 -2.20 2.01
N SER A 171 -25.03 -2.63 3.03
CA SER A 171 -26.21 -1.93 3.53
C SER A 171 -25.83 -0.63 4.24
N GLY A 172 -26.69 0.39 4.15
CA GLY A 172 -26.49 1.68 4.78
C GLY A 172 -25.61 2.66 3.98
N THR A 173 -25.30 3.79 4.63
CA THR A 173 -24.49 4.89 4.06
C THR A 173 -23.09 4.87 4.67
N HIS A 174 -22.08 4.60 3.85
CA HIS A 174 -20.67 4.55 4.27
C HIS A 174 -19.82 5.59 3.53
N PHE A 175 -18.80 6.13 4.21
CA PHE A 175 -17.84 7.09 3.66
C PHE A 175 -16.41 6.58 3.87
N LEU A 176 -15.48 7.03 3.01
CA LEU A 176 -14.11 6.49 2.92
C LEU A 176 -13.13 7.06 3.95
N GLY A 177 -13.46 8.16 4.64
CA GLY A 177 -12.53 8.79 5.59
C GLY A 177 -11.34 9.45 4.88
N HIS A 178 -10.11 9.19 5.33
CA HIS A 178 -8.90 9.80 4.77
C HIS A 178 -8.18 8.86 3.79
N ALA A 179 -7.31 9.43 2.94
CA ALA A 179 -6.43 8.68 2.06
C ALA A 179 -5.28 8.06 2.88
N GLY A 180 -5.44 6.83 3.33
CA GLY A 180 -4.46 6.09 4.13
C GLY A 180 -3.57 5.17 3.29
N GLY A 181 -2.68 4.46 3.96
CA GLY A 181 -1.81 3.46 3.36
C GLY A 181 -0.89 2.84 4.40
N PHE A 182 -0.57 1.58 4.20
CA PHE A 182 0.44 0.90 5.00
C PHE A 182 1.41 0.09 4.13
N LEU A 183 2.65 0.04 4.60
CA LEU A 183 3.65 -0.93 4.16
C LEU A 183 3.74 -1.98 5.25
N GLU A 184 3.44 -3.23 4.93
CA GLU A 184 3.42 -4.34 5.87
C GLU A 184 4.39 -5.45 5.46
N HIS A 185 4.91 -6.13 6.48
CA HIS A 185 5.55 -7.42 6.40
C HIS A 185 4.51 -8.53 6.65
N ALA A 186 3.94 -9.10 5.59
CA ALA A 186 3.01 -10.21 5.65
C ALA A 186 3.76 -11.52 5.97
N GLY A 187 3.95 -11.81 7.27
CA GLY A 187 4.60 -13.02 7.80
C GLY A 187 5.77 -12.72 8.73
N THR A 188 6.63 -13.72 8.98
CA THR A 188 7.77 -13.62 9.91
C THR A 188 9.13 -13.98 9.29
N LYS A 189 9.16 -14.32 7.99
CA LYS A 189 10.41 -14.66 7.27
C LYS A 189 11.04 -13.41 6.67
N ASP A 190 12.37 -13.33 6.69
CA ASP A 190 13.13 -12.27 6.02
C ASP A 190 12.86 -10.86 6.57
N MET A 191 12.61 -10.75 7.88
CA MET A 191 12.37 -9.47 8.57
C MET A 191 13.57 -8.52 8.52
N GLN A 192 14.77 -9.07 8.32
CA GLN A 192 16.00 -8.31 8.12
C GLN A 192 16.05 -7.57 6.78
N LEU A 193 15.30 -8.05 5.76
CA LEU A 193 15.32 -7.43 4.44
C LEU A 193 14.55 -6.11 4.43
N VAL A 194 15.15 -5.11 3.80
CA VAL A 194 14.52 -3.79 3.65
C VAL A 194 13.35 -3.87 2.68
N ARG A 195 12.20 -3.41 3.15
CA ARG A 195 10.98 -3.16 2.36
C ARG A 195 10.79 -1.67 2.29
N SER A 196 10.43 -1.16 1.13
CA SER A 196 10.30 0.28 0.91
C SER A 196 9.19 0.60 -0.06
N THR A 197 8.40 1.63 0.26
CA THR A 197 7.39 2.16 -0.65
C THR A 197 7.27 3.67 -0.53
N GLY A 198 7.02 4.34 -1.64
CA GLY A 198 6.71 5.77 -1.71
C GLY A 198 5.21 6.00 -1.80
N TYR A 199 4.70 6.96 -1.05
CA TYR A 199 3.33 7.46 -1.14
C TYR A 199 3.32 8.80 -1.84
N GLY A 200 2.70 8.83 -3.02
CA GLY A 200 2.63 10.01 -3.87
C GLY A 200 1.43 10.91 -3.57
N PRO A 201 1.12 11.82 -4.52
CA PRO A 201 -0.04 12.69 -4.45
C PRO A 201 -1.33 11.94 -4.16
N ALA A 202 -2.22 12.61 -3.42
CA ALA A 202 -3.52 12.11 -3.07
C ALA A 202 -4.57 13.22 -3.18
N TRP A 203 -5.79 12.82 -3.47
CA TRP A 203 -6.97 13.68 -3.44
C TRP A 203 -8.10 12.93 -2.75
N VAL A 204 -8.94 13.69 -2.06
CA VAL A 204 -10.20 13.19 -1.50
C VAL A 204 -11.35 14.01 -2.08
N HIS A 205 -12.45 13.35 -2.41
CA HIS A 205 -13.67 14.02 -2.83
C HIS A 205 -14.64 14.12 -1.65
N ASP A 206 -15.05 15.32 -1.25
CA ASP A 206 -15.90 15.55 -0.07
C ASP A 206 -17.40 15.35 -0.33
N GLY A 207 -17.75 14.94 -1.55
CA GLY A 207 -19.12 14.81 -2.04
C GLY A 207 -19.52 15.94 -2.99
N ARG A 208 -18.74 17.01 -3.08
CA ARG A 208 -18.96 18.15 -3.99
C ARG A 208 -17.71 18.51 -4.79
N HIS A 209 -16.56 18.52 -4.13
CA HIS A 209 -15.30 18.98 -4.69
C HIS A 209 -14.18 17.98 -4.44
N TRP A 210 -13.25 17.92 -5.39
CA TRP A 210 -11.95 17.32 -5.16
C TRP A 210 -11.11 18.26 -4.31
N LEU A 211 -10.52 17.71 -3.26
CA LEU A 211 -9.63 18.38 -2.34
C LEU A 211 -8.24 17.76 -2.48
N PRO A 212 -7.21 18.53 -2.87
CA PRO A 212 -5.83 18.05 -2.90
C PRO A 212 -5.34 17.80 -1.46
N CYS A 213 -4.68 16.67 -1.23
CA CYS A 213 -4.02 16.40 0.04
C CYS A 213 -2.67 17.14 0.08
N THR A 214 -2.55 18.07 1.01
CA THR A 214 -1.40 18.98 1.23
C THR A 214 -0.57 18.58 2.44
N HIS A 215 -0.99 17.54 3.17
CA HIS A 215 -0.31 17.03 4.34
C HIS A 215 -0.20 15.51 4.25
N ALA A 216 0.93 14.96 4.67
CA ALA A 216 1.07 13.53 4.89
C ALA A 216 1.66 13.22 6.27
N GLU A 217 0.99 12.37 7.04
CA GLU A 217 1.49 11.86 8.32
C GLU A 217 2.08 10.47 8.11
N ALA A 218 3.37 10.31 8.39
CA ALA A 218 4.05 9.03 8.42
C ALA A 218 4.25 8.57 9.87
N SER A 219 4.11 7.26 10.11
CA SER A 219 4.43 6.68 11.42
C SER A 219 4.94 5.25 11.33
N VAL A 220 5.76 4.89 12.30
CA VAL A 220 6.35 3.55 12.47
C VAL A 220 6.24 3.14 13.93
N LYS A 221 6.10 1.83 14.17
CA LYS A 221 6.06 1.28 15.53
C LYS A 221 7.45 1.15 16.17
N ASP A 222 8.46 0.83 15.37
CA ASP A 222 9.86 0.65 15.80
C ASP A 222 10.77 1.66 15.07
N PRO A 223 10.96 2.88 15.60
CA PRO A 223 11.81 3.89 14.98
C PRO A 223 13.30 3.53 14.97
N GLU A 224 13.74 2.46 15.65
CA GLU A 224 15.14 2.01 15.57
C GLU A 224 15.40 1.14 14.34
N ASN A 225 14.34 0.57 13.74
CA ASN A 225 14.43 -0.34 12.59
C ASN A 225 13.45 0.00 11.45
N ALA A 226 12.80 1.14 11.54
CA ALA A 226 11.97 1.67 10.49
C ALA A 226 12.11 3.18 10.44
N ARG A 227 12.07 3.72 9.22
CA ARG A 227 12.16 5.16 9.00
C ARG A 227 11.18 5.60 7.94
N PHE A 228 10.99 6.90 7.92
CA PHE A 228 10.20 7.58 6.92
C PHE A 228 10.88 8.90 6.59
N PHE A 229 10.76 9.33 5.34
CA PHE A 229 11.31 10.60 4.87
C PHE A 229 10.50 11.09 3.67
N GLU A 230 10.51 12.39 3.45
CA GLU A 230 9.92 13.00 2.26
C GLU A 230 11.04 13.32 1.26
N ARG A 231 10.78 13.07 -0.03
CA ARG A 231 11.62 13.49 -1.14
C ARG A 231 10.75 13.69 -2.37
N ASP A 232 10.92 14.82 -3.04
CA ASP A 232 10.22 15.17 -4.30
C ASP A 232 8.69 15.04 -4.22
N ASN A 233 8.11 15.50 -3.11
CA ASN A 233 6.69 15.44 -2.79
C ASN A 233 6.13 14.01 -2.61
N VAL A 234 7.00 13.05 -2.32
CA VAL A 234 6.67 11.64 -2.04
C VAL A 234 7.18 11.28 -0.66
N VAL A 235 6.30 10.71 0.17
CA VAL A 235 6.66 10.22 1.50
C VAL A 235 7.02 8.74 1.42
N TYR A 236 8.27 8.41 1.69
CA TYR A 236 8.77 7.06 1.70
C TYR A 236 8.68 6.45 3.09
N LEU A 237 8.25 5.19 3.14
CA LEU A 237 8.34 4.33 4.32
C LEU A 237 9.37 3.24 4.03
N GLU A 238 10.26 2.99 4.99
CA GLU A 238 11.21 1.88 4.95
C GLU A 238 11.11 1.06 6.24
N LEU A 239 10.92 -0.25 6.09
CA LEU A 239 10.95 -1.24 7.16
C LEU A 239 12.16 -2.15 6.96
N GLY A 240 13.02 -2.32 7.96
CA GLY A 240 14.12 -3.29 7.92
C GLY A 240 15.24 -2.96 8.89
N LEU A 241 16.00 -3.97 9.31
CA LEU A 241 17.05 -3.79 10.32
C LEU A 241 18.01 -2.64 9.98
N GLY A 242 18.29 -1.80 10.97
CA GLY A 242 19.19 -0.65 10.84
C GLY A 242 18.59 0.55 10.09
N ARG A 243 17.32 0.51 9.68
CA ARG A 243 16.61 1.68 9.13
C ARG A 243 16.12 2.61 10.24
N LYS A 244 17.04 3.16 11.01
CA LYS A 244 16.71 4.10 12.10
C LYS A 244 16.06 5.38 11.57
N SER A 245 15.00 5.81 12.24
CA SER A 245 14.35 7.10 12.04
C SER A 245 15.03 8.18 12.88
N GLU A 246 15.56 9.20 12.23
CA GLU A 246 16.05 10.43 12.89
C GLU A 246 14.92 11.34 13.39
N GLN A 247 13.66 10.95 13.13
CA GLN A 247 12.48 11.78 13.28
C GLN A 247 11.49 11.22 14.31
N GLY A 248 11.94 10.23 15.09
CA GLY A 248 11.09 9.49 16.01
C GLY A 248 10.08 8.58 15.30
N SER A 249 8.98 8.27 15.97
CA SER A 249 7.97 7.31 15.51
C SER A 249 6.89 7.90 14.62
N LYS A 250 6.78 9.23 14.50
CA LYS A 250 5.73 9.90 13.73
C LYS A 250 6.17 11.30 13.29
N ARG A 251 5.81 11.69 12.07
CA ARG A 251 5.95 13.08 11.58
C ARG A 251 4.89 13.42 10.54
N THR A 252 4.48 14.69 10.53
CA THR A 252 3.71 15.27 9.43
C THR A 252 4.63 16.04 8.49
N TYR A 253 4.47 15.81 7.20
CA TYR A 253 5.15 16.51 6.12
C TYR A 253 4.15 17.44 5.41
N PRO A 254 4.49 18.74 5.25
CA PRO A 254 3.78 19.56 4.28
C PRO A 254 4.14 19.07 2.87
N LEU A 255 3.12 18.91 2.03
CA LEU A 255 3.25 18.53 0.64
C LEU A 255 2.93 19.74 -0.24
N LYS A 256 3.64 19.87 -1.35
CA LYS A 256 3.25 20.79 -2.41
C LYS A 256 1.87 20.36 -2.91
N ALA A 257 0.94 21.32 -2.92
CA ALA A 257 -0.39 21.09 -3.44
C ALA A 257 -0.29 20.56 -4.89
N PRO A 258 -0.85 19.37 -5.16
CA PRO A 258 -0.95 18.88 -6.53
C PRO A 258 -1.97 19.71 -7.32
N ALA A 259 -2.25 19.31 -8.56
CA ALA A 259 -3.28 19.95 -9.38
C ALA A 259 -4.64 20.01 -8.64
N ALA A 260 -5.53 20.91 -9.08
CA ALA A 260 -6.83 21.12 -8.44
C ALA A 260 -7.70 19.84 -8.34
N GLY A 261 -7.49 18.87 -9.23
CA GLY A 261 -8.12 17.56 -9.20
C GLY A 261 -7.15 16.43 -9.57
N PRO A 262 -7.57 15.18 -9.34
CA PRO A 262 -6.80 14.00 -9.73
C PRO A 262 -6.67 13.90 -11.26
N PRO A 263 -5.75 13.06 -11.77
CA PRO A 263 -5.69 12.76 -13.20
C PRO A 263 -6.93 11.98 -13.68
N HIS A 264 -6.99 11.67 -14.98
CA HIS A 264 -8.11 10.98 -15.61
C HIS A 264 -8.58 9.73 -14.82
N LEU A 265 -9.83 9.75 -14.38
CA LEU A 265 -10.45 8.71 -13.55
C LEU A 265 -11.20 7.67 -14.40
N PRO A 266 -11.33 6.42 -13.91
CA PRO A 266 -12.03 5.36 -14.64
C PRO A 266 -13.56 5.46 -14.56
N GLU A 267 -14.09 6.26 -13.64
CA GLU A 267 -15.52 6.56 -13.54
C GLU A 267 -15.73 7.96 -12.96
N GLU A 268 -16.87 8.57 -13.32
CA GLU A 268 -17.25 9.88 -12.80
C GLU A 268 -17.64 9.80 -11.32
N VAL A 269 -17.23 10.81 -10.56
CA VAL A 269 -17.68 11.02 -9.18
C VAL A 269 -18.85 11.99 -9.22
N THR A 270 -20.08 11.49 -9.10
CA THR A 270 -21.25 12.37 -9.14
C THR A 270 -21.33 13.21 -7.88
N GLN A 271 -21.49 14.52 -8.05
CA GLN A 271 -21.75 15.43 -6.95
C GLN A 271 -23.06 15.06 -6.27
N ARG A 272 -23.09 15.13 -4.93
CA ARG A 272 -24.36 15.05 -4.21
C ARG A 272 -25.16 16.31 -4.53
N LYS A 273 -26.40 16.11 -4.97
CA LYS A 273 -27.40 17.17 -5.05
C LYS A 273 -27.69 17.70 -3.65
#